data_AF-A0A6N7VZB9-F1
#
_entry.id   AF-A0A6N7VZB9-F1
#
_cell.length_a   1.000
_cell.length_b   1.000
_cell.length_c   1.000
_cell.angle_alpha   90.00
_cell.angle_beta   90.00
_cell.angle_gamma   90.00
#
_symmetry.space_group_name_H-M   'P 1'
#
loop_
_entity.id
_entity.type
_entity.pdbx_description
1 polymer ?
#
loop_
_entity_poly.entity_id
_entity_poly.type
_entity_poly.pdbx_seq_one_letter_code
_entity_poly.pdbx_strand_id
1 'polypeptide(L)'
;MKAYTTEPICPRLSHYNTSAGFAEEFRSPAGNTRPRIRWWLPSAYLSMGGIENDIRSMAEAGFGGAEVVPMPRFDIPGDLTIEWGTPR
;
A
#
# COMPACT_ATOMS: atom_id res chain seq x y z
N MET A 1 -30.50 52.30 10.65
CA MET A 1 -29.67 51.09 10.53
C MET A 1 -30.59 49.89 10.35
N LYS A 2 -30.55 49.19 9.21
CA LYS A 2 -31.29 47.94 9.02
C LYS A 2 -30.35 46.77 9.32
N ALA A 3 -30.73 45.94 10.29
CA ALA A 3 -30.01 44.70 10.60
C ALA A 3 -30.42 43.65 9.56
N TYR A 4 -29.47 43.21 8.75
CA TYR A 4 -29.63 42.07 7.85
C TYR A 4 -29.06 40.84 8.55
N THR A 5 -29.92 40.09 9.22
CA THR A 5 -29.56 38.73 9.68
C THR A 5 -29.79 37.79 8.51
N THR A 6 -28.78 37.58 7.69
CA THR A 6 -28.76 36.46 6.74
C THR A 6 -28.26 35.23 7.48
N GLU A 7 -29.18 34.38 7.92
CA GLU A 7 -28.87 32.99 8.26
C GLU A 7 -28.20 32.34 7.04
N PRO A 8 -27.02 31.71 7.17
CA PRO A 8 -26.42 31.01 6.05
C PRO A 8 -27.33 29.84 5.68
N ILE A 9 -27.86 29.86 4.46
CA ILE A 9 -28.56 28.70 3.89
C ILE A 9 -27.49 27.63 3.63
N CYS A 10 -27.22 26.81 4.64
CA CYS A 10 -26.45 25.59 4.43
C CYS A 10 -27.27 24.70 3.48
N PRO A 11 -26.72 24.30 2.31
CA PRO A 11 -27.41 23.36 1.46
C PRO A 11 -27.64 22.07 2.26
N ARG A 12 -28.90 21.64 2.34
CA ARG A 12 -29.26 20.38 2.99
C ARG A 12 -28.52 19.28 2.25
N LEU A 13 -27.56 18.64 2.90
CA LEU A 13 -26.84 17.50 2.33
C LEU A 13 -27.89 16.48 1.88
N SER A 14 -27.94 16.20 0.58
CA SER A 14 -28.78 15.15 0.06
C SER A 14 -28.32 13.86 0.74
N HIS A 15 -29.21 13.22 1.50
CA HIS A 15 -28.96 11.87 1.97
C HIS A 15 -28.89 10.98 0.72
N TYR A 16 -27.68 10.69 0.27
CA TYR A 16 -27.46 9.62 -0.67
C TYR A 16 -28.02 8.37 0.00
N ASN A 17 -28.92 7.67 -0.69
CA ASN A 17 -29.29 6.33 -0.27
C ASN A 17 -28.01 5.50 -0.41
N THR A 18 -27.25 5.39 0.68
CA THR A 18 -26.06 4.55 0.74
C THR A 18 -26.54 3.16 0.40
N SER A 19 -26.27 2.70 -0.83
CA SER A 19 -26.51 1.31 -1.18
C SER A 19 -25.81 0.47 -0.12
N ALA A 20 -26.49 -0.54 0.42
CA ALA A 20 -25.94 -1.37 1.50
C ALA A 20 -24.53 -1.92 1.17
N GLY A 21 -24.19 -2.00 -0.13
CA GLY A 21 -22.87 -2.35 -0.64
C GLY A 21 -21.75 -1.35 -0.32
N PHE A 22 -21.97 -0.02 -0.40
CA PHE A 22 -20.86 0.93 -0.23
C PHE A 22 -20.27 0.91 1.18
N ALA A 23 -21.14 0.87 2.21
CA ALA A 23 -20.67 0.80 3.59
C ALA A 23 -19.90 -0.50 3.89
N GLU A 24 -20.30 -1.60 3.24
CA GLU A 24 -19.63 -2.89 3.38
C GLU A 24 -18.30 -2.93 2.59
N GLU A 25 -18.27 -2.40 1.37
CA GLU A 25 -17.05 -2.26 0.56
C GLU A 25 -16.03 -1.34 1.23
N PHE A 26 -16.49 -0.27 1.89
CA PHE A 26 -15.61 0.61 2.66
C PHE A 26 -15.07 -0.09 3.92
N ARG A 27 -15.89 -0.90 4.59
CA ARG A 27 -15.49 -1.70 5.75
C ARG A 27 -14.52 -2.82 5.38
N SER A 28 -14.75 -3.47 4.24
CA SER A 28 -14.02 -4.64 3.75
C SER A 28 -13.63 -4.43 2.28
N PRO A 29 -12.60 -3.61 2.02
CA PRO A 29 -12.18 -3.28 0.67
C PRO A 29 -11.66 -4.52 -0.06
N ALA A 30 -12.01 -4.61 -1.35
CA ALA A 30 -11.50 -5.64 -2.25
C ALA A 30 -9.96 -5.57 -2.36
N GLY A 31 -9.32 -6.69 -2.70
CA GLY A 31 -7.86 -6.77 -2.75
C GLY A 31 -7.20 -5.78 -3.72
N ASN A 32 -7.90 -5.38 -4.78
CA ASN A 32 -7.39 -4.44 -5.80
C ASN A 32 -7.40 -2.97 -5.35
N THR A 33 -8.14 -2.61 -4.29
CA THR A 33 -8.16 -1.25 -3.73
C THR A 33 -7.17 -1.08 -2.58
N ARG A 34 -6.50 -2.16 -2.16
CA ARG A 34 -5.48 -2.12 -1.11
C ARG A 34 -4.20 -1.44 -1.60
N PRO A 35 -3.49 -0.72 -0.72
CA PRO A 35 -2.22 -0.11 -1.07
C PRO A 35 -1.21 -1.18 -1.50
N ARG A 36 -0.27 -0.77 -2.36
CA ARG A 36 0.87 -1.59 -2.76
C ARG A 36 2.15 -0.93 -2.30
N ILE A 37 3.19 -1.72 -2.08
CA ILE A 37 4.50 -1.22 -1.66
C ILE A 37 5.58 -1.51 -2.70
N ARG A 38 6.63 -0.71 -2.68
CA ARG A 38 7.88 -1.03 -3.37
C ARG A 38 8.83 -1.69 -2.38
N TRP A 39 9.19 -2.94 -2.65
CA TRP A 39 10.05 -3.74 -1.79
C TRP A 39 11.46 -3.80 -2.38
N TRP A 40 12.35 -3.00 -1.79
CA TRP A 40 13.76 -2.93 -2.18
C TRP A 40 14.54 -4.08 -1.56
N LEU A 41 15.29 -4.81 -2.40
CA LEU A 41 16.08 -5.98 -2.01
C LEU A 41 17.58 -5.71 -2.24
N PRO A 42 18.33 -5.25 -1.21
CA PRO A 42 19.76 -4.97 -1.33
C PRO A 42 20.55 -6.24 -1.66
N SER A 43 21.19 -6.25 -2.84
CA SER A 43 21.94 -7.38 -3.42
C SER A 43 21.22 -8.73 -3.31
N ALA A 44 19.88 -8.69 -3.40
CA ALA A 44 18.99 -9.85 -3.28
C ALA A 44 19.38 -10.87 -2.18
N TYR A 45 20.01 -10.40 -1.10
CA TYR A 45 20.60 -11.26 -0.07
C TYR A 45 19.51 -11.70 0.91
N LEU A 46 18.74 -12.70 0.50
CA LEU A 46 17.55 -13.16 1.22
C LEU A 46 17.55 -14.68 1.33
N SER A 47 17.04 -15.17 2.45
CA SER A 47 16.67 -16.58 2.60
C SER A 47 15.22 -16.79 2.17
N MET A 48 14.87 -18.02 1.75
CA MET A 48 13.48 -18.36 1.43
C MET A 48 12.54 -18.13 2.62
N GLY A 49 12.96 -18.50 3.83
CA GLY A 49 12.18 -18.26 5.05
C GLY A 49 11.99 -16.77 5.36
N GLY A 50 12.98 -15.92 5.05
CA GLY A 50 12.86 -14.47 5.16
C GLY A 50 11.82 -13.92 4.18
N ILE A 51 11.88 -14.34 2.92
CA ILE A 51 10.91 -13.95 1.88
C ILE A 51 9.48 -14.34 2.29
N GLU A 52 9.27 -15.56 2.78
CA GLU A 52 7.97 -16.02 3.24
C GLU A 52 7.44 -15.19 4.41
N ASN A 53 8.30 -14.87 5.37
CA ASN A 53 7.94 -14.05 6.53
C ASN A 53 7.59 -12.61 6.12
N ASP A 54 8.36 -12.02 5.21
CA ASP A 54 8.11 -10.68 4.71
C ASP A 54 6.77 -10.61 3.95
N ILE A 55 6.50 -11.57 3.06
CA ILE A 55 5.23 -11.65 2.33
C ILE A 55 4.05 -11.82 3.29
N ARG A 56 4.19 -12.67 4.31
CA ARG A 56 3.16 -12.86 5.33
C ARG A 56 2.89 -11.55 6.08
N SER A 57 3.94 -10.87 6.53
CA SER A 57 3.83 -9.59 7.23
C SER A 57 3.13 -8.52 6.37
N MET A 58 3.46 -8.43 5.07
CA MET A 58 2.78 -7.53 4.15
C MET A 58 1.28 -7.83 4.02
N ALA A 59 0.91 -9.11 3.92
CA ALA A 59 -0.48 -9.54 3.80
C ALA A 59 -1.27 -9.27 5.09
N GLU A 60 -0.68 -9.56 6.26
CA GLU A 60 -1.26 -9.29 7.58
C GLU A 60 -1.46 -7.80 7.84
N ALA A 61 -0.56 -6.95 7.33
CA ALA A 61 -0.68 -5.49 7.37
C ALA A 61 -1.74 -4.94 6.39
N GLY A 62 -2.32 -5.79 5.52
CA GLY A 62 -3.38 -5.39 4.59
C GLY A 62 -2.91 -4.82 3.26
N PHE A 63 -1.64 -5.01 2.88
CA PHE A 63 -1.17 -4.64 1.55
C PHE A 63 -1.74 -5.58 0.48
N GLY A 64 -2.06 -5.02 -0.69
CA GLY A 64 -2.60 -5.77 -1.84
C GLY A 64 -1.53 -6.34 -2.76
N GLY A 65 -0.26 -6.03 -2.53
CA GLY A 65 0.86 -6.53 -3.31
C GLY A 65 2.13 -5.70 -3.14
N ALA A 66 3.21 -6.20 -3.73
CA ALA A 66 4.51 -5.55 -3.73
C ALA A 66 5.12 -5.54 -5.14
N GLU A 67 5.77 -4.43 -5.49
CA GLU A 67 6.72 -4.35 -6.59
C GLU A 67 8.10 -4.76 -6.06
N VAL A 68 8.67 -5.83 -6.59
CA VAL A 68 9.99 -6.31 -6.20
C VAL A 68 11.06 -5.51 -6.94
N VAL A 69 11.95 -4.85 -6.20
CA VAL A 69 13.02 -4.03 -6.78
C VAL A 69 14.36 -4.50 -6.25
N PRO A 70 15.17 -5.22 -7.06
CA PRO A 70 16.54 -5.50 -6.69
C PRO A 70 17.35 -4.22 -6.68
N MET A 71 18.09 -3.99 -5.60
CA MET A 71 19.00 -2.87 -5.46
C MET A 71 20.42 -3.39 -5.44
N PRO A 72 21.24 -3.16 -6.48
CA PRO A 72 22.66 -3.44 -6.38
C PRO A 72 23.26 -2.59 -5.27
N ARG A 73 24.07 -3.20 -4.40
CA ARG A 73 24.86 -2.47 -3.40
C ARG A 73 26.24 -2.22 -3.96
N PHE A 74 26.56 -0.94 -4.15
CA PHE A 74 27.85 -0.48 -4.68
C PHE A 74 28.83 -0.07 -3.57
N ASP A 75 28.38 -0.08 -2.31
CA ASP A 75 29.15 0.27 -1.13
C ASP A 75 29.98 -0.90 -0.56
N ILE A 76 29.85 -2.09 -1.16
CA ILE A 76 30.57 -3.31 -0.77
C ILE A 76 31.48 -3.72 -1.95
N PRO A 77 32.81 -3.88 -1.75
CA PRO A 77 33.71 -4.38 -2.80
C PRO A 77 33.27 -5.75 -3.32
N GLY A 78 33.43 -5.95 -4.63
CA GLY A 78 32.80 -7.05 -5.38
C GLY A 78 33.22 -8.47 -4.99
N ASP A 79 32.28 -9.38 -5.27
CA ASP A 79 32.21 -10.85 -5.07
C ASP A 79 31.25 -11.36 -3.98
N LEU A 80 30.86 -10.52 -3.01
CA LEU A 80 29.91 -10.87 -1.93
C LEU A 80 28.44 -10.55 -2.23
N THR A 81 28.14 -10.02 -3.41
CA THR A 81 26.80 -9.59 -3.79
C THR A 81 26.14 -10.65 -4.69
N ILE A 82 25.09 -11.32 -4.21
CA ILE A 82 24.21 -12.14 -5.06
C ILE A 82 23.38 -11.17 -5.90
N GLU A 83 23.94 -10.77 -7.03
CA GLU A 83 23.26 -9.84 -7.91
C GLU A 83 22.18 -10.56 -8.74
N TRP A 84 21.22 -9.78 -9.21
CA TRP A 84 20.16 -10.31 -10.04
C TRP A 84 20.72 -10.95 -11.32
N GLY A 85 20.24 -12.15 -11.65
CA GLY A 85 20.66 -12.88 -12.85
C GLY A 85 21.96 -13.68 -12.71
N THR A 86 22.61 -13.69 -11.54
CA THR A 86 23.72 -14.62 -11.30
C THR A 86 23.20 -16.05 -11.14
N PRO A 87 23.91 -17.07 -11.68
CA PRO A 87 23.59 -18.47 -11.40
C PRO A 87 23.51 -18.72 -9.89
N ARG A 88 22.55 -19.55 -9.49
CA ARG A 88 22.45 -20.07 -8.12
C ARG A 88 23.27 -21.33 -7.95
#